data_AF-W6L0N8-F1
#
_entry.id   AF-W6L0N8-F1
#
_cell.length_a   1.000
_cell.length_b   1.000
_cell.length_c   1.000
_cell.angle_alpha   90.00
_cell.angle_beta   90.00
_cell.angle_gamma   90.00
#
_symmetry.space_group_name_H-M   'P 1'
#
loop_
_entity.id
_entity.type
_entity.pdbx_description
1 polymer ?
#
loop_
_entity_poly.entity_id
_entity_poly.type
_entity_poly.pdbx_seq_one_letter_code
_entity_poly.pdbx_strand_id
1 'polypeptide(L)'
;MKLVRRARKSIRERRMKACMNDLNSNLSKIEMRVFSKQKNERIARHKESGVPNSVPISVLQGKMTPELYIIECHLHEEAGLAKPRPYPEYQSDIRKANEDKHRVGFLSFATIVTAIRRINSKA
;
A
#
# COMPACT_ATOMS: atom_id res chain seq x y z
N MET A 1 3.39 33.62 -47.90
CA MET A 1 3.52 32.51 -46.92
C MET A 1 3.75 31.20 -47.66
N LYS A 2 4.86 30.49 -47.42
CA LYS A 2 5.13 29.19 -48.07
C LYS A 2 4.15 28.15 -47.54
N LEU A 3 3.20 27.71 -48.37
CA LEU A 3 2.32 26.57 -48.10
C LEU A 3 3.17 25.30 -48.07
N VAL A 4 3.51 24.83 -46.86
CA VAL A 4 4.14 23.52 -46.69
C VAL A 4 3.10 22.46 -47.02
N ARG A 5 3.13 21.93 -48.25
CA ARG A 5 2.31 20.78 -48.64
C ARG A 5 2.77 19.57 -47.82
N ARG A 6 2.00 19.18 -46.79
CA ARG A 6 2.23 17.91 -46.08
C ARG A 6 2.08 16.76 -47.09
N ALA A 7 3.13 15.97 -47.26
CA ALA A 7 3.04 14.73 -48.02
C ALA A 7 1.91 13.86 -47.46
N ARG A 8 1.03 13.37 -48.32
CA ARG A 8 -0.02 12.45 -47.90
C ARG A 8 0.63 11.13 -47.49
N LYS A 9 0.31 10.64 -46.28
CA LYS A 9 0.78 9.33 -45.81
C LYS A 9 0.40 8.24 -46.80
N SER A 10 1.33 7.31 -47.03
CA SER A 10 1.10 6.20 -47.94
C SER A 10 -0.08 5.34 -47.47
N ILE A 11 -0.73 4.63 -48.40
CA ILE A 11 -1.83 3.72 -48.06
C ILE A 11 -1.35 2.65 -47.06
N ARG A 12 -0.11 2.16 -47.23
CA ARG A 12 0.53 1.20 -46.31
C ARG A 12 0.68 1.78 -44.91
N GLU A 13 1.20 3.00 -44.76
CA GLU A 13 1.32 3.66 -43.45
C GLU A 13 -0.05 3.88 -42.79
N ARG A 14 -1.06 4.25 -43.56
CA ARG A 14 -2.43 4.44 -43.03
C ARG A 14 -3.01 3.12 -42.51
N ARG A 15 -2.86 2.02 -43.26
CA ARG A 15 -3.29 0.69 -42.84
C ARG A 15 -2.54 0.21 -41.60
N MET A 16 -1.22 0.41 -41.56
CA MET A 16 -0.41 0.01 -40.41
C MET A 16 -0.76 0.81 -39.16
N LYS A 17 -1.02 2.12 -39.29
CA LYS A 17 -1.50 2.96 -38.18
C LYS A 17 -2.87 2.51 -37.66
N ALA A 18 -3.80 2.16 -38.55
CA ALA A 18 -5.11 1.64 -38.15
C ALA A 18 -4.98 0.32 -37.37
N CYS A 19 -4.19 -0.62 -37.89
CA CYS A 19 -3.92 -1.89 -37.21
C CYS A 19 -3.30 -1.70 -35.82
N MET A 20 -2.31 -0.80 -35.68
CA MET A 20 -1.71 -0.48 -34.38
C MET A 20 -2.70 0.16 -33.40
N ASN A 21 -3.59 1.03 -33.90
CA ASN A 21 -4.63 1.62 -33.06
C ASN A 21 -5.63 0.56 -32.56
N ASP A 22 -6.01 -0.39 -33.43
CA ASP A 22 -6.92 -1.47 -33.06
C ASP A 22 -6.29 -2.41 -32.03
N LEU A 23 -5.00 -2.74 -32.20
CA LEU A 23 -4.24 -3.53 -31.22
C LEU A 23 -4.17 -2.81 -29.87
N ASN A 24 -3.82 -1.52 -29.85
CA ASN A 24 -3.76 -0.74 -28.60
C ASN A 24 -5.12 -0.64 -27.91
N SER A 25 -6.20 -0.42 -28.67
CA SER A 25 -7.56 -0.39 -28.14
C SER A 25 -7.96 -1.73 -27.50
N ASN A 26 -7.59 -2.84 -28.14
CA ASN A 26 -7.87 -4.17 -27.60
C ASN A 26 -7.04 -4.47 -26.34
N LEU A 27 -5.75 -4.10 -26.33
CA LEU A 27 -4.91 -4.24 -25.14
C LEU A 27 -5.47 -3.43 -23.96
N SER A 28 -5.83 -2.18 -24.19
CA SER A 28 -6.42 -1.32 -23.14
C SER A 28 -7.72 -1.92 -22.58
N LYS A 29 -8.56 -2.53 -23.42
CA LYS A 29 -9.79 -3.22 -22.96
C LYS A 29 -9.47 -4.44 -22.09
N ILE A 30 -8.45 -5.21 -22.46
CA ILE A 30 -8.01 -6.39 -21.69
C ILE A 30 -7.44 -5.95 -20.34
N GLU A 31 -6.54 -4.96 -20.33
CA GLU A 31 -5.98 -4.37 -19.12
C GLU A 31 -7.09 -3.89 -18.18
N MET A 32 -8.09 -3.18 -18.70
CA MET A 32 -9.23 -2.73 -17.91
C MET A 32 -10.07 -3.88 -17.34
N ARG A 33 -10.26 -4.97 -18.10
CA ARG A 33 -10.97 -6.17 -17.61
C ARG A 33 -10.19 -6.87 -16.51
N VAL A 34 -8.87 -7.03 -16.67
CA VAL A 34 -8.00 -7.63 -15.66
C VAL A 34 -8.02 -6.79 -14.39
N PHE A 35 -7.85 -5.47 -14.50
CA PHE A 35 -7.93 -4.56 -13.36
C PHE A 35 -9.28 -4.67 -12.63
N SER A 36 -10.38 -4.66 -13.37
CA SER A 36 -11.73 -4.79 -12.80
C SER A 36 -11.92 -6.12 -12.07
N LYS A 37 -11.41 -7.22 -12.65
CA LYS A 37 -11.45 -8.55 -12.03
C LYS A 37 -10.65 -8.57 -10.72
N GLN A 38 -9.41 -8.09 -10.75
CA GLN A 38 -8.55 -8.02 -9.56
C GLN A 38 -9.14 -7.12 -8.46
N LYS A 39 -9.75 -5.99 -8.85
CA LYS A 39 -10.46 -5.11 -7.92
C LYS A 39 -11.62 -5.82 -7.23
N ASN A 40 -12.43 -6.54 -8.00
CA ASN A 40 -13.58 -7.29 -7.46
C ASN A 40 -13.12 -8.45 -6.55
N GLU A 41 -12.07 -9.17 -6.93
CA GLU A 41 -11.46 -10.23 -6.10
C GLU A 41 -10.90 -9.67 -4.78
N ARG A 42 -10.30 -8.47 -4.82
CA ARG A 42 -9.83 -7.77 -3.60
C ARG A 42 -11.02 -7.42 -2.70
N ILE A 43 -12.08 -6.85 -3.26
CA ILE A 43 -13.31 -6.51 -2.52
C ILE A 43 -13.95 -7.77 -1.93
N ALA A 44 -14.03 -8.87 -2.67
CA ALA A 44 -14.58 -10.14 -2.20
C ALA A 44 -13.79 -10.70 -1.02
N ARG A 45 -12.45 -10.78 -1.15
CA ARG A 45 -11.56 -11.20 -0.06
C ARG A 45 -11.70 -10.32 1.19
N HIS A 46 -11.84 -9.00 1.01
CA HIS A 46 -12.07 -8.08 2.14
C HIS A 46 -13.42 -8.29 2.83
N LYS A 47 -14.49 -8.57 2.08
CA LYS A 47 -15.80 -8.91 2.65
C LYS A 47 -15.74 -10.20 3.46
N GLU A 48 -15.07 -11.22 2.95
CA GLU A 48 -14.89 -12.51 3.64
C GLU A 48 -14.08 -12.37 4.94
N SER A 49 -13.09 -11.47 4.95
CA SER A 49 -12.28 -11.20 6.14
C SER A 49 -12.95 -10.25 7.15
N GLY A 50 -14.18 -9.77 6.88
CA GLY A 50 -14.96 -8.96 7.81
C GLY A 50 -14.34 -7.60 8.17
N VAL A 51 -13.29 -7.19 7.47
CA VAL A 51 -12.62 -5.90 7.70
C VAL A 51 -13.48 -4.83 7.03
N PRO A 52 -14.06 -3.87 7.79
CA PRO A 52 -14.84 -2.81 7.19
C PRO A 52 -13.94 -2.03 6.21
N ASN A 53 -14.47 -1.73 5.02
CA ASN A 53 -13.81 -0.98 3.94
C ASN A 53 -13.39 0.46 4.34
N SER A 54 -13.35 0.81 5.62
CA SER A 54 -12.86 2.12 6.03
C SER A 54 -11.34 2.09 5.99
N VAL A 55 -10.80 3.03 5.21
CA VAL A 55 -9.51 3.62 5.51
C VAL A 55 -9.45 3.82 7.04
N PRO A 56 -8.43 3.29 7.75
CA PRO A 56 -8.37 3.41 9.19
C PRO A 56 -8.61 4.86 9.61
N ILE A 57 -9.36 5.08 10.69
CA ILE A 57 -9.75 6.44 11.12
C ILE A 57 -8.50 7.34 11.29
N SER A 58 -7.38 6.77 11.73
CA SER A 58 -6.09 7.44 11.80
C SER A 58 -5.64 8.02 10.46
N VAL A 59 -5.80 7.26 9.38
CA VAL A 59 -5.46 7.68 8.01
C VAL A 59 -6.44 8.73 7.49
N LEU A 60 -7.74 8.60 7.79
CA LEU A 60 -8.74 9.64 7.45
C LEU A 60 -8.48 10.97 8.20
N GLN A 61 -7.95 10.88 9.42
CA GLN A 61 -7.57 12.04 10.23
C GLN A 61 -6.21 12.64 9.82
N GLY A 62 -5.53 12.08 8.81
CA GLY A 62 -4.20 12.51 8.40
C GLY A 62 -3.13 12.29 9.46
N LYS A 63 -3.37 11.38 10.41
CA LYS A 63 -2.40 11.03 11.46
C LYS A 63 -1.42 10.00 10.93
N MET A 64 -0.14 10.29 11.09
CA MET A 64 0.91 9.38 10.69
C MET A 64 1.08 8.27 11.74
N THR A 65 1.14 7.02 11.28
CA THR A 65 1.40 5.86 12.15
C THR A 65 2.84 5.36 11.95
N PRO A 66 3.40 4.58 12.88
CA PRO A 66 4.76 4.05 12.74
C PRO A 66 4.93 3.21 11.47
N GLU A 67 3.90 2.44 11.10
CA GLU A 67 3.88 1.61 9.89
C GLU A 67 3.91 2.45 8.62
N LEU A 68 3.08 3.50 8.56
CA LEU A 68 3.04 4.40 7.40
C LEU A 68 4.36 5.17 7.25
N TYR A 69 5.00 5.55 8.36
CA TYR A 69 6.30 6.21 8.33
C TYR A 69 7.40 5.29 7.80
N ILE A 70 7.37 4.00 8.13
CA ILE A 70 8.31 3.02 7.57
C ILE A 70 8.12 2.91 6.04
N ILE A 71 6.88 2.86 5.57
CA ILE A 71 6.56 2.83 4.13
C ILE A 71 7.06 4.10 3.44
N GLU A 72 6.82 5.26 4.02
CA GLU A 72 7.30 6.54 3.48
C GLU A 72 8.83 6.58 3.37
N CYS A 73 9.54 6.09 4.39
CA CYS A 73 10.99 5.97 4.35
C CYS A 73 11.47 5.07 3.20
N HIS A 74 10.79 3.94 2.96
CA HIS A 74 11.15 3.02 1.88
C HIS A 74 10.93 3.65 0.51
N LEU A 75 9.80 4.36 0.33
CA LEU A 75 9.51 5.09 -0.91
C LEU A 75 10.54 6.19 -1.19
N HIS A 76 11.04 6.86 -0.14
CA HIS A 76 12.13 7.83 -0.28
C HIS A 76 13.43 7.17 -0.74
N GLU A 77 13.77 6.00 -0.18
CA GLU A 77 14.95 5.22 -0.60
C GLU A 77 14.86 4.79 -2.07
N GLU A 78 13.69 4.29 -2.51
CA GLU A 78 13.44 3.92 -3.90
C GLU A 78 13.55 5.11 -4.87
N ALA A 79 13.12 6.30 -4.43
CA ALA A 79 13.22 7.52 -5.20
C ALA A 79 14.61 8.19 -5.15
N GLY A 80 15.57 7.63 -4.39
CA GLY A 80 16.89 8.23 -4.18
C GLY A 80 16.85 9.54 -3.38
N LEU A 81 15.79 9.76 -2.60
CA LEU A 81 15.61 10.93 -1.75
C LEU A 81 16.15 10.66 -0.34
N ALA A 82 16.55 11.72 0.35
CA ALA A 82 16.91 11.63 1.76
C ALA A 82 15.70 11.18 2.59
N LYS A 83 15.95 10.36 3.61
CA LYS A 83 14.93 9.86 4.53
C LYS A 83 14.17 11.02 5.20
N PRO A 84 12.83 10.97 5.27
CA PRO A 84 12.05 12.01 5.92
C PRO A 84 12.37 12.10 7.42
N ARG A 85 12.12 13.26 8.02
CA ARG A 85 12.25 13.41 9.48
C ARG A 85 11.13 12.65 10.17
N PRO A 86 11.39 11.96 11.31
CA PRO A 86 10.35 11.33 12.09
C PRO A 86 9.29 12.33 12.52
N TYR A 87 8.02 11.92 12.50
CA TYR A 87 6.93 12.73 13.03
C TYR A 87 7.03 12.84 14.56
N PRO A 88 6.45 13.90 15.19
CA PRO A 88 6.69 14.23 16.59
C PRO A 88 6.43 13.09 17.59
N GLU A 89 5.35 12.32 17.42
CA GLU A 89 5.00 11.22 18.34
C GLU A 89 5.63 9.86 17.99
N TYR A 90 6.50 9.76 16.99
CA TYR A 90 7.00 8.48 16.48
C TYR A 90 7.67 7.61 17.56
N GLN A 91 8.51 8.21 18.41
CA GLN A 91 9.19 7.46 19.47
C GLN A 91 8.22 6.95 20.54
N SER A 92 7.21 7.75 20.91
CA SER A 92 6.20 7.32 21.87
C SER A 92 5.31 6.22 21.32
N ASP A 93 4.96 6.30 20.03
CA ASP A 93 4.10 5.31 19.39
C ASP A 93 4.80 3.96 19.24
N ILE A 94 6.09 3.94 18.89
CA ILE A 94 6.88 2.70 18.86
C ILE A 94 6.95 2.05 20.24
N ARG A 95 7.16 2.85 21.30
CA ARG A 95 7.21 2.32 22.68
C ARG A 95 5.89 1.67 23.06
N LYS A 96 4.76 2.34 22.83
CA LYS A 96 3.42 1.79 23.06
C LYS A 96 3.17 0.51 22.26
N ALA A 97 3.49 0.52 20.96
CA ALA A 97 3.33 -0.65 20.10
C ALA A 97 4.16 -1.85 20.58
N ASN A 98 5.35 -1.61 21.13
CA ASN A 98 6.17 -2.67 21.71
C ASN A 98 5.64 -3.15 23.06
N GLU A 99 5.14 -2.26 23.91
CA GLU A 99 4.48 -2.63 25.17
C GLU A 99 3.25 -3.52 24.92
N ASP A 100 2.43 -3.19 23.94
CA ASP A 100 1.23 -3.97 23.59
C ASP A 100 1.58 -5.36 23.06
N LYS A 101 2.66 -5.50 22.27
CA LYS A 101 3.18 -6.82 21.84
C LYS A 101 3.61 -7.68 23.02
N HIS A 102 3.96 -7.07 24.15
CA HIS A 102 4.36 -7.76 25.35
C HIS A 102 3.19 -8.00 26.34
N ARG A 103 1.94 -8.01 25.88
CA ARG A 103 0.76 -8.29 26.70
C ARG A 103 -0.10 -9.41 26.12
N VAL A 104 -0.71 -10.20 27.01
CA VAL A 104 -1.75 -11.19 26.69
C VAL A 104 -3.01 -10.76 27.43
N GLY A 105 -4.00 -10.27 26.68
CA GLY A 105 -5.18 -9.62 27.27
C GLY A 105 -4.77 -8.41 28.11
N PHE A 106 -5.08 -8.44 29.41
CA PHE A 106 -4.74 -7.36 30.34
C PHE A 106 -3.36 -7.51 31.01
N LEU A 107 -2.76 -8.70 30.93
CA LEU A 107 -1.54 -9.06 31.65
C LEU A 107 -0.30 -8.87 30.79
N SER A 108 0.77 -8.30 31.35
CA SER A 108 2.06 -8.23 30.67
C SER A 108 2.82 -9.55 30.78
N PHE A 109 3.67 -9.87 29.78
CA PHE A 109 4.57 -11.02 29.87
C PHE A 109 5.51 -10.92 31.07
N ALA A 110 5.93 -9.71 31.46
CA ALA A 110 6.72 -9.54 32.68
C ALA A 110 5.95 -9.99 33.93
N THR A 111 4.64 -9.71 33.99
CA THR A 111 3.75 -10.17 35.07
C THR A 111 3.61 -11.70 35.06
N ILE A 112 3.47 -12.30 33.88
CA ILE A 112 3.37 -13.76 33.73
C ILE A 112 4.68 -14.44 34.16
N VAL A 113 5.82 -13.95 33.67
CA VAL A 113 7.15 -14.49 33.99
C VAL A 113 7.43 -14.37 35.50
N THR A 114 7.07 -13.25 36.13
CA THR A 114 7.24 -13.08 37.58
C THR A 114 6.33 -13.99 38.39
N ALA A 115 5.09 -14.24 37.94
CA ALA A 115 4.19 -15.21 38.56
C ALA A 115 4.74 -16.64 38.47
N ILE A 116 5.22 -17.07 37.30
CA ILE A 116 5.82 -18.41 37.10
C ILE A 116 7.07 -18.58 37.99
N ARG A 117 7.95 -17.56 38.03
CA ARG A 117 9.15 -17.60 38.88
C ARG A 117 8.82 -17.75 40.36
N ARG A 118 7.76 -17.07 40.84
CA ARG A 118 7.29 -17.19 42.24
C ARG A 118 6.71 -18.55 42.58
N ILE A 119 6.07 -19.22 41.60
CA ILE A 119 5.55 -20.58 41.78
C ILE A 119 6.73 -21.57 41.88
N ASN A 120 7.69 -21.47 40.97
CA ASN A 120 8.86 -22.35 40.95
C ASN A 120 9.82 -22.13 42.13
N SER A 121 9.85 -20.95 42.74
CA SER A 121 10.68 -20.69 43.93
C SER A 121 10.04 -21.16 45.25
N LYS A 122 8.79 -21.64 45.21
CA LYS A 122 8.05 -22.16 46.37
C LYS A 122 7.89 -23.69 46.34
N ALA A 123 8.31 -24.34 45.26
CA ALA A 123 8.48 -25.78 45.15
C ALA A 123 9.92 -26.16 45.52
#